data_AF-A0A925LJ94-F1
#
_entry.id   AF-A0A925LJ94-F1
#
_cell.length_a   1.000
_cell.length_b   1.000
_cell.length_c   1.000
_cell.angle_alpha   90.00
_cell.angle_beta   90.00
_cell.angle_gamma   90.00
#
_symmetry.space_group_name_H-M   'P 1'
#
loop_
_entity.id
_entity.type
_entity.pdbx_description
1 polymer ?
#
loop_
_entity_poly.entity_id
_entity_poly.type
_entity_poly.pdbx_seq_one_letter_code
_entity_poly.pdbx_strand_id
1 'polypeptide(L)' 'MGRTDFCGGRDDLLIHMIETKLMKLPDETLVYPGHGYPTKIGVEKETNPYLS' A
#
# COMPACT_ATOMS: atom_id res chain seq x y z
N MET A 1 -1.68 -3.81 -4.57
CA MET A 1 -1.68 -2.46 -5.18
C MET A 1 -2.82 -2.35 -6.17
N GLY A 2 -3.54 -1.22 -6.18
CA GLY A 2 -4.53 -0.93 -7.22
C GLY A 2 -3.88 -0.47 -8.51
N ARG A 3 -4.58 -0.57 -9.64
CA ARG A 3 -4.12 -0.08 -10.95
C ARG A 3 -4.31 1.44 -11.08
N THR A 4 -3.45 2.08 -11.86
CA THR A 4 -3.34 3.55 -12.03
C THR A 4 -3.38 3.97 -13.51
N ASP A 5 -3.63 3.03 -14.42
CA ASP A 5 -3.62 3.25 -15.87
C ASP A 5 -4.91 3.91 -16.41
N PHE A 6 -5.86 4.23 -15.53
CA PHE A 6 -7.03 5.04 -15.88
C PHE A 6 -6.70 6.53 -15.87
N CYS A 7 -7.56 7.34 -16.51
CA CYS A 7 -7.41 8.79 -16.54
C CYS A 7 -7.30 9.37 -15.12
N GLY A 8 -6.22 10.13 -14.86
CA GLY A 8 -5.91 10.72 -13.56
C GLY A 8 -5.13 9.82 -12.59
N GLY A 9 -4.84 8.56 -12.96
CA GLY A 9 -3.99 7.69 -12.16
C GLY A 9 -2.50 8.04 -12.29
N ARG A 10 -1.78 7.81 -11.18
CA ARG A 10 -0.38 8.25 -10.98
C ARG A 10 0.36 7.23 -10.10
N ASP A 11 1.17 6.37 -10.72
CA ASP A 11 1.94 5.32 -10.02
C ASP A 11 2.90 5.90 -8.98
N ASP A 12 3.66 6.91 -9.39
CA ASP A 12 4.63 7.64 -8.57
C ASP A 12 3.96 8.20 -7.31
N LEU A 13 2.80 8.82 -7.48
CA LEU A 13 2.05 9.40 -6.38
C LEU A 13 1.46 8.33 -5.46
N LEU A 14 0.94 7.23 -6.02
CA LEU A 14 0.35 6.15 -5.23
C LEU A 14 1.39 5.50 -4.32
N ILE A 15 2.56 5.13 -4.87
CA ILE A 15 3.65 4.52 -4.10
C ILE A 15 4.15 5.50 -3.03
N HIS A 16 4.40 6.76 -3.41
CA HIS A 16 4.85 7.79 -2.47
C HIS A 16 3.89 7.97 -1.28
N MET A 17 2.58 7.98 -1.54
CA MET A 17 1.58 8.12 -0.46
C MET A 17 1.53 6.88 0.44
N ILE A 18 1.70 5.67 -0.11
CA ILE A 18 1.75 4.45 0.69
C ILE A 18 2.96 4.48 1.64
N GLU A 19 4.15 4.81 1.13
CA GLU A 19 5.38 4.87 1.93
C GLU A 19 5.35 5.98 2.99
N THR A 20 4.87 7.16 2.63
CA THR A 20 4.91 8.33 3.52
C THR A 20 3.75 8.39 4.51
N LYS A 21 2.63 7.73 4.23
CA LYS A 21 1.44 7.74 5.09
C LYS A 21 1.21 6.40 5.77
N LEU A 22 1.12 5.31 5.02
CA LEU A 22 0.73 4.01 5.55
C LEU A 22 1.90 3.28 6.21
N MET A 23 3.08 3.26 5.59
CA MET A 23 4.25 2.55 6.14
C MET A 23 4.84 3.22 7.40
N LYS A 24 4.32 4.39 7.79
CA LYS A 24 4.62 5.05 9.08
C LYS A 24 3.80 4.52 10.24
N LEU A 25 2.76 3.72 9.98
CA LEU A 25 1.93 3.12 11.02
C LEU A 25 2.65 1.94 11.70
N PRO A 26 2.25 1.58 12.94
CA PRO A 26 2.77 0.41 13.63
C PRO A 26 2.53 -0.88 12.82
N ASP A 27 3.45 -1.84 12.92
CA ASP A 27 3.42 -3.07 12.10
C ASP A 27 2.19 -3.95 12.37
N GLU A 28 1.63 -3.87 13.57
CA GLU A 28 0.41 -4.59 13.97
C GLU A 28 -0.89 -3.98 13.44
N THR A 29 -0.82 -2.80 12.82
CA THR A 29 -1.97 -2.12 12.23
C THR A 29 -2.59 -2.98 11.14
N LEU A 30 -3.88 -3.28 11.29
CA LEU A 30 -4.66 -4.00 10.28
C LEU A 30 -4.95 -3.11 9.08
N VAL A 31 -4.76 -3.66 7.90
CA VAL A 31 -5.08 -3.04 6.61
C VAL A 31 -6.27 -3.79 6.03
N TYR A 32 -7.37 -3.07 5.79
CA TYR A 32 -8.56 -3.58 5.12
C TYR A 32 -8.58 -3.04 3.68
N PRO A 33 -8.13 -3.81 2.67
CA PRO A 33 -8.06 -3.33 1.30
C PRO A 33 -9.45 -3.23 0.65
N GLY A 34 -9.55 -2.44 -0.42
CA GLY A 34 -10.79 -2.38 -1.21
C GLY A 34 -11.16 -3.70 -1.90
N HIS A 35 -10.16 -4.57 -2.14
CA HIS A 35 -10.34 -5.92 -2.68
C HIS A 35 -9.37 -6.90 -2.00
N GLY A 36 -9.83 -8.13 -1.74
CA GLY A 36 -9.04 -9.18 -1.11
C GLY A 36 -9.23 -9.28 0.40
N TYR A 37 -8.34 -10.04 1.04
CA TYR A 37 -8.39 -10.27 2.49
C TYR A 37 -7.63 -9.19 3.27
N PRO A 38 -7.98 -8.98 4.55
CA PRO A 38 -7.21 -8.11 5.43
C PRO A 38 -5.75 -8.57 5.60
N THR A 39 -4.86 -7.61 5.77
CA THR A 39 -3.40 -7.81 5.98
C THR A 39 -2.93 -6.90 7.12
N LYS A 40 -1.61 -6.81 7.36
CA LYS A 40 -0.99 -5.92 8.35
C LYS A 40 0.12 -5.10 7.73
N ILE A 41 0.36 -3.91 8.26
CA ILE A 41 1.44 -3.03 7.78
C ILE A 41 2.80 -3.74 7.78
N GLY A 42 3.13 -4.48 8.84
CA GLY A 42 4.40 -5.24 8.89
C GLY A 42 4.52 -6.28 7.77
N VAL A 43 3.44 -7.00 7.48
CA VAL A 43 3.42 -8.01 6.40
C VAL A 43 3.61 -7.35 5.04
N GLU A 44 2.95 -6.21 4.80
CA GLU A 44 3.11 -5.47 3.55
C GLU A 44 4.53 -4.92 3.38
N LYS A 45 5.17 -4.40 4.44
CA LYS A 45 6.57 -3.94 4.37
C LYS A 45 7.54 -5.04 3.93
N GLU A 46 7.31 -6.27 4.38
CA GLU A 46 8.23 -7.39 4.12
C GLU A 46 7.96 -8.08 2.78
N THR A 47 6.70 -8.13 2.35
CA THR A 47 6.28 -9.04 1.26
C THR A 47 5.72 -8.34 0.03
N ASN A 48 5.39 -7.05 0.11
CA ASN A 48 4.78 -6.34 -1.01
C ASN A 48 5.83 -6.01 -2.09
N PRO A 49 5.74 -6.57 -3.31
CA PRO A 49 6.77 -6.44 -4.33
C PRO A 49 6.84 -5.04 -4.98
N TYR A 50 5.91 -4.15 -4.64
CA TYR A 50 5.87 -2.78 -5.13
C TYR A 50 6.51 -1.78 -4.17
N LEU A 51 6.87 -2.23 -2.95
CA LEU A 51 7.59 -1.43 -1.96
C LEU A 51 9.08 -1.75 -2.02
N SER A 52 9.91 -0.73 -1.78
CA SER A 52 11.38 -0.82 -1.83
C SER A 52 12.00 -1.04 -0.46
#